data_AF-A0A1Q7V3C6-F1
#
_entry.id   AF-A0A1Q7V3C6-F1
#
_cell.length_a   1.000
_cell.length_b   1.000
_cell.length_c   1.000
_cell.angle_alpha   90.00
_cell.angle_beta   90.00
_cell.angle_gamma   90.00
#
_symmetry.space_group_name_H-M   'P 1'
#
loop_
_entity.id
_entity.type
_entity.pdbx_description
1 polymer ?
#
loop_
_entity_poly.entity_id
_entity_poly.type
_entity_poly.pdbx_seq_one_letter_code
_entity_poly.pdbx_strand_id
1 'polypeptide(L)'
;MARLTPIRIALLMTTIFVWSSGVWAQNPQLQTKNGRRFPTVVFSCAFWNANPAWYSIAVDSTGSATYQATPDTVEQTGVPYTVVFQTSDATRRVTFNIVRELNYLNGDFPASAGSPQKTPVRTLVYHDITYNNQITYSDSTDSEIQELTSVFEEISATFEFARRLSYFHQHDKAGLEPELVRMQTSAEHHLLRELQAVTPALRSIVSDASLSESVRKHAEAILALVRKI
;
A
#
# COMPACT_ATOMS: atom_id res chain seq x y z
N MET A 1 19.54 63.17 -40.88
CA MET A 1 19.05 61.84 -40.46
C MET A 1 19.05 61.78 -38.94
N ALA A 2 17.89 61.85 -38.30
CA ALA A 2 17.60 61.34 -36.95
C ALA A 2 16.15 61.74 -36.59
N ARG A 3 15.23 60.77 -36.61
CA ARG A 3 13.91 60.88 -35.97
C ARG A 3 13.93 59.89 -34.80
N LEU A 4 13.79 60.38 -33.58
CA LEU A 4 13.58 59.57 -32.38
C LEU A 4 12.19 59.90 -31.85
N THR A 5 11.30 58.91 -31.92
CA THR A 5 9.95 58.92 -31.36
C THR A 5 9.97 58.63 -29.86
N PRO A 6 9.10 59.25 -29.03
CA PRO A 6 8.94 58.88 -27.63
C PRO A 6 8.00 57.68 -27.47
N ILE A 7 8.46 56.64 -26.80
CA ILE A 7 7.67 55.48 -26.38
C ILE A 7 6.84 55.85 -25.15
N ARG A 8 5.52 55.71 -25.24
CA ARG A 8 4.58 55.84 -24.12
C ARG A 8 4.66 54.58 -23.25
N ILE A 9 5.01 54.76 -21.98
CA ILE A 9 4.93 53.70 -20.96
C ILE A 9 3.47 53.60 -20.49
N ALA A 10 2.79 52.53 -20.88
CA ALA A 10 1.49 52.17 -20.34
C ALA A 10 1.69 51.19 -19.18
N LEU A 11 1.29 51.61 -17.99
CA LEU A 11 1.30 50.83 -16.76
C LEU A 11 0.04 49.94 -16.75
N LEU A 12 0.21 48.62 -16.94
CA LEU A 12 -0.88 47.65 -16.83
C LEU A 12 -0.73 46.83 -15.56
N MET A 13 -1.51 47.20 -14.54
CA MET A 13 -1.83 46.38 -13.38
C MET A 13 -2.51 45.09 -13.86
N THR A 14 -1.85 43.94 -13.69
CA THR A 14 -2.49 42.65 -13.94
C THR A 14 -2.43 41.82 -12.66
N THR A 15 -3.62 41.61 -12.13
CA THR A 15 -4.02 40.81 -10.97
C THR A 15 -3.31 39.46 -10.88
N ILE A 16 -2.68 39.21 -9.73
CA ILE A 16 -2.18 37.89 -9.33
C ILE A 16 -3.41 37.01 -9.05
N PHE A 17 -3.75 36.15 -10.00
CA PHE A 17 -4.68 35.06 -9.78
C PHE A 17 -3.95 34.01 -8.93
N VAL A 18 -4.28 33.96 -7.63
CA VAL A 18 -3.82 32.88 -6.75
C VAL A 18 -4.53 31.62 -7.21
N TRP A 19 -3.86 30.82 -8.02
CA TRP A 19 -4.27 29.45 -8.29
C TRP A 19 -4.11 28.69 -6.98
N SER A 20 -5.24 28.34 -6.38
CA SER A 20 -5.32 27.32 -5.34
C SER A 20 -4.70 26.05 -5.90
N SER A 21 -3.45 25.80 -5.54
CA SER A 21 -2.81 24.51 -5.72
C SER A 21 -3.57 23.53 -4.85
N GLY A 22 -4.60 22.90 -5.42
CA GLY A 22 -5.03 21.60 -4.98
C GLY A 22 -3.78 20.73 -4.99
N VAL A 23 -3.29 20.37 -3.82
CA VAL A 23 -2.22 19.41 -3.67
C VAL A 23 -2.83 18.08 -4.10
N TRP A 24 -2.83 17.84 -5.41
CA TRP A 24 -2.87 16.48 -5.93
C TRP A 24 -1.63 15.84 -5.33
N ALA A 25 -1.81 15.04 -4.29
CA ALA A 25 -0.77 14.14 -3.85
C ALA A 25 -0.34 13.40 -5.11
N GLN A 26 0.87 13.68 -5.60
CA GLN A 26 1.49 12.88 -6.64
C GLN A 26 1.67 11.51 -6.00
N ASN A 27 0.65 10.65 -6.12
CA ASN A 27 0.76 9.25 -5.79
C ASN A 27 1.75 8.73 -6.82
N PRO A 28 3.01 8.42 -6.45
CA PRO A 28 3.96 7.86 -7.39
C PRO A 28 3.27 6.65 -8.00
N GLN A 29 3.12 6.64 -9.33
CA GLN A 29 2.38 5.61 -10.03
C GLN A 29 3.13 4.29 -9.85
N LEU A 30 2.86 3.58 -8.76
CA LEU A 30 3.52 2.35 -8.39
C LEU A 30 3.31 1.37 -9.54
N GLN A 31 4.41 0.89 -10.10
CA GLN A 31 4.39 0.00 -11.25
C GLN A 31 4.58 -1.45 -10.79
N THR A 32 3.93 -2.38 -11.47
CA THR A 32 4.28 -3.80 -11.39
C THR A 32 5.51 -4.07 -12.27
N LYS A 33 6.07 -5.28 -12.18
CA LYS A 33 7.18 -5.71 -13.05
C LYS A 33 6.82 -5.60 -14.54
N ASN A 34 5.54 -5.70 -14.88
CA ASN A 34 5.04 -5.60 -16.24
C ASN A 34 4.75 -4.16 -16.69
N GLY A 35 4.93 -3.17 -15.80
CA GLY A 35 4.59 -1.77 -16.06
C GLY A 35 3.09 -1.59 -16.30
N ARG A 36 2.74 -0.75 -17.28
CA ARG A 36 1.34 -0.43 -17.62
C ARG A 36 0.74 -1.29 -18.73
N ARG A 37 1.37 -2.43 -19.04
CA ARG A 37 0.98 -3.28 -20.18
C ARG A 37 -0.33 -4.05 -19.96
N PHE A 38 -0.71 -4.20 -18.69
CA PHE A 38 -1.89 -4.94 -18.29
C PHE A 38 -2.81 -4.03 -17.46
N PRO A 39 -4.11 -4.35 -17.40
CA PRO A 39 -5.01 -3.77 -16.41
C PRO A 39 -4.41 -3.90 -15.01
N THR A 40 -4.41 -2.81 -14.26
CA THR A 40 -3.79 -2.73 -12.94
C THR A 40 -4.70 -2.00 -11.97
N VAL A 41 -4.77 -2.55 -10.76
CA VAL A 41 -5.39 -1.91 -9.60
C VAL A 41 -4.28 -1.44 -8.68
N VAL A 42 -4.32 -0.17 -8.29
CA VAL A 42 -3.40 0.40 -7.30
C VAL A 42 -4.20 0.88 -6.11
N PHE A 43 -3.85 0.39 -4.92
CA PHE A 43 -4.36 0.88 -3.65
C PHE A 43 -3.25 1.61 -2.93
N SER A 44 -3.55 2.76 -2.35
CA SER A 44 -2.65 3.45 -1.42
C SER A 44 -3.39 3.93 -0.20
N CYS A 45 -2.72 3.92 0.95
CA CYS A 45 -3.25 4.44 2.20
C CYS A 45 -2.24 5.38 2.84
N ALA A 46 -2.71 6.55 3.27
CA ALA A 46 -1.95 7.54 4.02
C ALA A 46 -2.60 7.76 5.39
N PHE A 47 -1.84 7.56 6.47
CA PHE A 47 -2.23 7.94 7.81
C PHE A 47 -0.99 8.33 8.61
N TRP A 48 -0.74 9.63 8.76
CA TRP A 48 0.58 10.14 9.16
C TRP A 48 1.02 9.79 10.59
N ASN A 49 0.09 9.34 11.43
CA ASN A 49 0.39 8.92 12.80
C ASN A 49 0.45 7.38 12.95
N ALA A 50 0.35 6.64 11.85
CA ALA A 50 0.46 5.19 11.83
C ALA A 50 1.84 4.75 11.36
N ASN A 51 2.10 3.45 11.53
CA ASN A 51 3.31 2.80 11.04
C ASN A 51 2.91 1.60 10.18
N PRO A 52 3.12 1.65 8.85
CA PRO A 52 3.72 2.77 8.11
C PRO A 52 2.77 3.97 7.97
N ALA A 53 3.33 5.18 7.82
CA ALA A 53 2.54 6.40 7.61
C ALA A 53 1.94 6.47 6.19
N TRP A 54 2.55 5.76 5.25
CA TRP A 54 2.05 5.57 3.90
C TRP A 54 2.49 4.22 3.34
N TYR A 55 1.59 3.59 2.57
CA TYR A 55 1.92 2.44 1.74
C TYR A 55 1.06 2.40 0.47
N SER A 56 1.53 1.64 -0.52
CA SER A 56 0.85 1.40 -1.78
C SER A 56 1.08 -0.03 -2.28
N ILE A 57 0.06 -0.60 -2.92
CA ILE A 57 0.06 -1.92 -3.53
C ILE A 57 -0.45 -1.78 -4.96
N ALA A 58 0.32 -2.23 -5.93
CA ALA A 58 -0.10 -2.38 -7.31
C ALA A 58 -0.25 -3.86 -7.63
N VAL A 59 -1.37 -4.27 -8.22
CA VAL A 59 -1.63 -5.63 -8.70
C VAL A 59 -2.12 -5.56 -10.14
N ASP A 60 -1.42 -6.20 -11.06
CA ASP A 60 -1.88 -6.32 -12.44
C ASP A 60 -2.71 -7.59 -12.67
N SER A 61 -3.43 -7.64 -13.79
CA SER A 61 -4.32 -8.75 -14.15
C SER A 61 -3.61 -10.09 -14.37
N THR A 62 -2.27 -10.09 -14.49
CA THR A 62 -1.43 -11.31 -14.52
C THR A 62 -1.05 -11.78 -13.12
N GLY A 63 -1.32 -10.97 -12.09
CA GLY A 63 -1.00 -11.21 -10.69
C GLY A 63 0.40 -10.74 -10.29
N SER A 64 1.15 -10.09 -11.18
CA SER A 64 2.39 -9.44 -10.76
C SER A 64 2.05 -8.23 -9.90
N ALA A 65 2.72 -8.11 -8.77
CA ALA A 65 2.42 -7.09 -7.80
C ALA A 65 3.67 -6.46 -7.18
N THR A 66 3.49 -5.23 -6.72
CA THR A 66 4.50 -4.46 -6.00
C THR A 66 3.86 -3.89 -4.74
N TYR A 67 4.49 -4.09 -3.59
CA TYR A 67 4.21 -3.41 -2.33
C TYR A 67 5.29 -2.36 -2.08
N GLN A 68 4.90 -1.18 -1.63
CA GLN A 68 5.83 -0.14 -1.19
C GLN A 68 5.30 0.52 0.09
N ALA A 69 6.16 0.76 1.07
CA ALA A 69 5.84 1.48 2.28
C ALA A 69 6.98 2.41 2.70
N THR A 70 6.63 3.52 3.36
CA THR A 70 7.58 4.39 4.06
C THR A 70 7.45 4.14 5.56
N PRO A 71 8.29 3.24 6.13
CA PRO A 71 8.26 2.94 7.55
C PRO A 71 8.97 4.04 8.35
N ASP A 72 8.33 4.49 9.42
CA ASP A 72 8.86 5.61 10.21
C ASP A 72 9.80 5.17 11.35
N THR A 73 9.80 3.91 11.78
CA THR A 73 10.41 3.56 13.08
C THR A 73 11.45 2.46 13.08
N VAL A 74 11.45 1.55 12.09
CA VAL A 74 12.23 0.31 12.23
C VAL A 74 13.63 0.45 11.64
N GLU A 75 13.76 1.06 10.47
CA GLU A 75 15.07 1.18 9.79
C GLU A 75 15.44 2.65 9.49
N GLN A 76 14.46 3.57 9.47
CA GLN A 76 14.64 5.02 9.18
C GLN A 76 15.72 5.31 8.12
N THR A 77 15.77 4.53 7.04
CA THR A 77 16.83 4.63 6.02
C THR A 77 16.56 5.77 5.03
N GLY A 78 15.35 6.33 5.02
CA GLY A 78 14.86 7.22 3.98
C GLY A 78 14.56 6.52 2.65
N VAL A 79 14.83 5.21 2.53
CA VAL A 79 14.51 4.39 1.36
C VAL A 79 13.20 3.65 1.61
N PRO A 80 12.20 3.75 0.73
CA PRO A 80 10.96 3.01 0.89
C PRO A 80 11.19 1.49 0.90
N TYR A 81 10.57 0.80 1.85
CA TYR A 81 10.51 -0.66 1.85
C TYR A 81 9.69 -1.11 0.64
N THR A 82 10.31 -1.82 -0.30
CA THR A 82 9.69 -2.21 -1.58
C THR A 82 9.82 -3.71 -1.79
N VAL A 83 8.71 -4.38 -2.12
CA VAL A 83 8.68 -5.82 -2.40
C VAL A 83 7.95 -6.08 -3.71
N VAL A 84 8.57 -6.83 -4.61
CA VAL A 84 7.91 -7.36 -5.82
C VAL A 84 7.53 -8.81 -5.55
N PHE A 85 6.29 -9.17 -5.84
CA PHE A 85 5.76 -10.50 -5.57
C PHE A 85 4.73 -10.92 -6.62
N GLN A 86 4.32 -12.19 -6.56
CA GLN A 86 3.21 -12.72 -7.34
C GLN A 86 2.06 -12.98 -6.36
N THR A 87 0.88 -12.43 -6.67
CA THR A 87 -0.32 -12.68 -5.87
C THR A 87 -0.84 -14.10 -6.08
N SER A 88 -1.52 -14.64 -5.07
CA SER A 88 -2.32 -15.85 -5.24
C SER A 88 -3.45 -15.62 -6.27
N ASP A 89 -3.85 -16.69 -6.94
CA ASP A 89 -4.97 -16.63 -7.90
C ASP A 89 -6.27 -16.14 -7.23
N ALA A 90 -6.47 -16.48 -5.96
CA ALA A 90 -7.61 -16.00 -5.18
C ALA A 90 -7.59 -14.46 -5.03
N THR A 91 -6.44 -13.85 -4.73
CA THR A 91 -6.31 -12.38 -4.65
C THR A 91 -6.72 -11.75 -5.95
N ARG A 92 -6.07 -12.24 -7.02
CA ARG A 92 -6.15 -11.64 -8.33
C ARG A 92 -7.59 -11.67 -8.82
N ARG A 93 -8.27 -12.81 -8.61
CA ARG A 93 -9.68 -12.97 -8.95
C ARG A 93 -10.56 -12.02 -8.14
N VAL A 94 -10.45 -11.99 -6.82
CA VAL A 94 -11.27 -11.11 -5.97
C VAL A 94 -11.05 -9.65 -6.35
N THR A 95 -9.80 -9.19 -6.45
CA THR A 95 -9.45 -7.81 -6.81
C THR A 95 -10.09 -7.38 -8.14
N PHE A 96 -9.92 -8.16 -9.21
CA PHE A 96 -10.45 -7.78 -10.53
C PHE A 96 -11.95 -8.04 -10.69
N ASN A 97 -12.52 -8.96 -9.91
CA ASN A 97 -13.97 -9.16 -9.91
C ASN A 97 -14.69 -7.95 -9.28
N ILE A 98 -14.23 -7.52 -8.11
CA ILE A 98 -14.79 -6.36 -7.41
C ILE A 98 -14.62 -5.09 -8.25
N VAL A 99 -13.43 -4.86 -8.83
CA VAL A 99 -13.23 -3.66 -9.67
C VAL A 99 -14.18 -3.62 -10.87
N ARG A 100 -14.50 -4.77 -11.46
CA ARG A 100 -15.49 -4.86 -12.53
C ARG A 100 -16.92 -4.59 -12.02
N GLU A 101 -17.26 -5.07 -10.83
CA GLU A 101 -18.56 -4.78 -10.18
C GLU A 101 -18.71 -3.29 -9.85
N LEU A 102 -17.62 -2.63 -9.45
CA LEU A 102 -17.50 -1.19 -9.28
C LEU A 102 -17.40 -0.42 -10.61
N ASN A 103 -17.77 -1.04 -11.74
CA ASN A 103 -17.70 -0.45 -13.08
C ASN A 103 -16.33 0.16 -13.40
N TYR A 104 -15.23 -0.54 -13.07
CA TYR A 104 -13.86 -0.07 -13.26
C TYR A 104 -13.58 1.26 -12.54
N LEU A 105 -14.17 1.43 -11.36
CA LEU A 105 -14.17 2.67 -10.56
C LEU A 105 -14.77 3.87 -11.29
N ASN A 106 -15.59 3.64 -12.31
CA ASN A 106 -16.31 4.67 -13.06
C ASN A 106 -17.72 4.82 -12.49
N GLY A 107 -17.86 5.58 -11.42
CA GLY A 107 -19.15 5.79 -10.76
C GLY A 107 -19.09 6.84 -9.67
N ASP A 108 -20.27 7.19 -9.15
CA ASP A 108 -20.40 8.03 -7.97
C ASP A 108 -20.42 7.15 -6.73
N PHE A 109 -19.39 7.24 -5.91
CA PHE A 109 -19.28 6.47 -4.68
C PHE A 109 -19.46 7.40 -3.47
N PRO A 110 -20.31 7.04 -2.51
CA PRO A 110 -20.48 7.82 -1.28
C PRO A 110 -19.23 7.70 -0.41
N ALA A 111 -18.23 8.53 -0.72
CA ALA A 111 -16.94 8.60 -0.07
C ALA A 111 -16.80 9.92 0.68
N SER A 112 -16.50 9.86 1.97
CA SER A 112 -16.02 11.03 2.69
C SER A 112 -14.50 11.03 2.69
N ALA A 113 -13.89 12.13 2.24
CA ALA A 113 -12.44 12.30 2.33
C ALA A 113 -12.12 13.09 3.61
N GLY A 114 -11.50 12.41 4.57
CA GLY A 114 -10.93 13.04 5.75
C GLY A 114 -9.54 13.60 5.49
N SER A 115 -8.86 13.96 6.56
CA SER A 115 -7.48 14.45 6.54
C SER A 115 -6.55 13.37 7.07
N PRO A 116 -5.40 13.08 6.42
CA PRO A 116 -4.49 12.00 6.81
C PRO A 116 -3.82 12.20 8.18
N GLN A 117 -3.97 13.37 8.80
CA GLN A 117 -3.58 13.63 10.19
C GLN A 117 -4.56 13.02 11.21
N LYS A 118 -5.83 12.83 10.82
CA LYS A 118 -6.92 12.44 11.73
C LYS A 118 -7.44 11.03 11.46
N THR A 119 -7.50 10.63 10.20
CA THR A 119 -8.07 9.36 9.75
C THR A 119 -7.29 8.84 8.56
N PRO A 120 -7.25 7.52 8.31
CA PRO A 120 -6.67 6.99 7.08
C PRO A 120 -7.34 7.59 5.84
N VAL A 121 -6.54 7.96 4.85
CA VAL A 121 -7.00 8.37 3.53
C VAL A 121 -6.53 7.33 2.52
N ARG A 122 -7.50 6.65 1.92
CA ARG A 122 -7.30 5.58 0.96
C ARG A 122 -7.56 6.09 -0.44
N THR A 123 -6.85 5.55 -1.41
CA THR A 123 -7.08 5.80 -2.82
C THR A 123 -6.99 4.50 -3.58
N LEU A 124 -8.06 4.19 -4.33
CA LEU A 124 -8.08 3.10 -5.30
C LEU A 124 -7.98 3.71 -6.69
N VAL A 125 -7.12 3.14 -7.52
CA VAL A 125 -6.93 3.51 -8.92
C VAL A 125 -7.07 2.25 -9.75
N TYR A 126 -7.83 2.34 -10.84
CA TYR A 126 -7.84 1.33 -11.88
C TYR A 126 -7.37 1.96 -13.18
N HIS A 127 -6.45 1.30 -13.87
CA HIS A 127 -6.08 1.70 -15.21
C HIS A 127 -5.97 0.51 -16.15
N ASP A 128 -6.37 0.71 -17.39
CA ASP A 128 -6.06 -0.14 -18.54
C ASP A 128 -5.88 0.73 -19.81
N ILE A 129 -6.08 0.16 -21.00
CA ILE A 129 -5.98 0.90 -22.26
C ILE A 129 -7.15 1.88 -22.51
N THR A 130 -8.25 1.73 -21.79
CA THR A 130 -9.52 2.46 -21.96
C THR A 130 -9.81 3.38 -20.77
N TYR A 131 -9.59 2.88 -19.56
CA TYR A 131 -9.95 3.52 -18.30
C TYR A 131 -8.71 3.97 -17.53
N ASN A 132 -8.85 5.08 -16.82
CA ASN A 132 -7.90 5.54 -15.81
C ASN A 132 -8.70 6.30 -14.75
N ASN A 133 -9.35 5.53 -13.87
CA ASN A 133 -10.29 6.04 -12.88
C ASN A 133 -9.72 5.88 -11.48
N GLN A 134 -10.16 6.75 -10.57
CA GLN A 134 -9.74 6.69 -9.19
C GLN A 134 -10.85 7.13 -8.24
N ILE A 135 -10.78 6.63 -7.01
CA ILE A 135 -11.61 7.07 -5.90
C ILE A 135 -10.72 7.30 -4.68
N THR A 136 -11.01 8.35 -3.91
CA THR A 136 -10.29 8.68 -2.67
C THR A 136 -11.31 8.81 -1.54
N TYR A 137 -11.06 8.12 -0.43
CA TYR A 137 -12.01 7.97 0.67
C TYR A 137 -11.30 7.72 1.98
N SER A 138 -11.90 8.13 3.09
CA SER A 138 -11.49 7.76 4.45
C SER A 138 -12.39 6.70 5.05
N ASP A 139 -13.66 6.73 4.66
CA ASP A 139 -14.68 5.74 4.99
C ASP A 139 -15.61 5.56 3.79
N SER A 140 -16.21 4.38 3.67
CA SER A 140 -17.16 4.03 2.61
C SER A 140 -18.21 3.08 3.16
N THR A 141 -19.47 3.27 2.77
CA THR A 141 -20.58 2.35 3.10
C THR A 141 -20.84 1.31 2.01
N ASP A 142 -20.09 1.37 0.90
CA ASP A 142 -20.16 0.45 -0.23
C ASP A 142 -19.40 -0.84 0.12
N SER A 143 -20.10 -1.98 0.09
CA SER A 143 -19.57 -3.28 0.51
C SER A 143 -18.38 -3.73 -0.34
N GLU A 144 -18.42 -3.46 -1.63
CA GLU A 144 -17.40 -3.82 -2.60
C GLU A 144 -16.13 -2.99 -2.38
N ILE A 145 -16.25 -1.69 -2.10
CA ILE A 145 -15.12 -0.85 -1.68
C ILE A 145 -14.54 -1.36 -0.36
N GLN A 146 -15.38 -1.73 0.62
CA GLN A 146 -14.91 -2.27 1.90
C GLN A 146 -14.14 -3.58 1.72
N GLU A 147 -14.67 -4.53 0.95
CA GLU A 147 -14.01 -5.81 0.67
C GLU A 147 -12.68 -5.61 -0.07
N LEU A 148 -12.67 -4.77 -1.11
CA LEU A 148 -11.44 -4.48 -1.85
C LEU A 148 -10.40 -3.79 -0.95
N THR A 149 -10.84 -2.92 -0.05
CA THR A 149 -9.97 -2.31 0.97
C THR A 149 -9.35 -3.38 1.86
N SER A 150 -10.15 -4.26 2.43
CA SER A 150 -9.67 -5.34 3.30
C SER A 150 -8.63 -6.22 2.60
N VAL A 151 -8.85 -6.58 1.34
CA VAL A 151 -7.87 -7.34 0.54
C VAL A 151 -6.49 -6.67 0.54
N PHE A 152 -6.43 -5.35 0.33
CA PHE A 152 -5.16 -4.63 0.28
C PHE A 152 -4.57 -4.36 1.68
N GLU A 153 -5.40 -4.08 2.68
CA GLU A 153 -4.96 -3.87 4.06
C GLU A 153 -4.37 -5.15 4.68
N GLU A 154 -4.98 -6.32 4.42
CA GLU A 154 -4.47 -7.63 4.86
C GLU A 154 -3.14 -8.02 4.19
N ILE A 155 -2.94 -7.64 2.93
CA ILE A 155 -1.66 -7.80 2.22
C ILE A 155 -0.61 -6.91 2.87
N SER A 156 -0.93 -5.63 3.12
CA SER A 156 -0.03 -4.67 3.77
C SER A 156 0.39 -5.16 5.15
N ALA A 157 -0.57 -5.60 5.97
CA ALA A 157 -0.31 -6.17 7.29
C ALA A 157 0.70 -7.33 7.24
N THR A 158 0.56 -8.22 6.25
CA THR A 158 1.46 -9.36 6.07
C THR A 158 2.89 -8.93 5.73
N PHE A 159 3.06 -7.97 4.82
CA PHE A 159 4.40 -7.45 4.50
C PHE A 159 5.03 -6.67 5.65
N GLU A 160 4.22 -5.96 6.45
CA GLU A 160 4.70 -5.28 7.64
C GLU A 160 5.15 -6.27 8.73
N PHE A 161 4.47 -7.41 8.89
CA PHE A 161 4.97 -8.51 9.70
C PHE A 161 6.29 -9.06 9.15
N ALA A 162 6.38 -9.34 7.84
CA ALA A 162 7.60 -9.84 7.21
C ALA A 162 8.82 -8.95 7.53
N ARG A 163 8.62 -7.63 7.37
CA ARG A 163 9.62 -6.60 7.60
C ARG A 163 10.04 -6.54 9.06
N ARG A 164 9.08 -6.44 10.00
CA ARG A 164 9.37 -6.36 11.44
C ARG A 164 10.02 -7.63 11.98
N LEU A 165 9.57 -8.82 11.54
CA LEU A 165 10.19 -10.08 11.90
C LEU A 165 11.64 -10.16 11.43
N SER A 166 11.92 -9.75 10.18
CA SER A 166 13.28 -9.72 9.65
C SER A 166 14.18 -8.77 10.45
N TYR A 167 13.67 -7.59 10.81
CA TYR A 167 14.38 -6.63 11.63
C TYR A 167 14.68 -7.16 13.04
N PHE A 168 13.65 -7.65 13.76
CA PHE A 168 13.82 -8.19 15.10
C PHE A 168 14.76 -9.40 15.11
N HIS A 169 14.73 -10.23 14.07
CA HIS A 169 15.67 -11.35 13.96
C HIS A 169 17.13 -10.89 13.89
N GLN A 170 17.40 -9.78 13.21
CA GLN A 170 18.75 -9.25 12.98
C GLN A 170 19.25 -8.31 14.09
N HIS A 171 18.37 -7.52 14.69
CA HIS A 171 18.77 -6.36 15.50
C HIS A 171 18.23 -6.37 16.93
N ASP A 172 17.02 -6.88 17.15
CA ASP A 172 16.37 -6.88 18.46
C ASP A 172 15.53 -8.14 18.67
N LYS A 173 16.21 -9.20 19.11
CA LYS A 173 15.61 -10.52 19.31
C LYS A 173 14.55 -10.52 20.41
N ALA A 174 14.55 -9.55 21.32
CA ALA A 174 13.53 -9.45 22.37
C ALA A 174 12.14 -9.09 21.78
N GLY A 175 12.11 -8.40 20.63
CA GLY A 175 10.87 -8.07 19.92
C GLY A 175 10.26 -9.23 19.13
N LEU A 176 10.97 -10.35 18.94
CA LEU A 176 10.51 -11.45 18.08
C LEU A 176 9.26 -12.15 18.60
N GLU A 177 9.27 -12.59 19.87
CA GLU A 177 8.16 -13.35 20.44
C GLU A 177 6.84 -12.58 20.43
N PRO A 178 6.75 -11.33 20.94
CA PRO A 178 5.50 -10.58 20.89
C PRO A 178 5.03 -10.32 19.45
N GLU A 179 5.96 -10.11 18.51
CA GLU A 179 5.59 -9.90 17.11
C GLU A 179 5.04 -11.17 16.44
N LEU A 180 5.64 -12.33 16.73
CA LEU A 180 5.16 -13.63 16.25
C LEU A 180 3.78 -13.97 16.85
N VAL A 181 3.56 -13.71 18.14
CA VAL A 181 2.24 -13.90 18.77
C VAL A 181 1.19 -13.03 18.07
N ARG A 182 1.47 -11.74 17.87
CA ARG A 182 0.57 -10.83 17.14
C ARG A 182 0.27 -11.32 15.73
N MET A 183 1.30 -11.81 15.02
CA MET A 183 1.15 -12.33 13.67
C MET A 183 0.27 -13.59 13.66
N GLN A 184 0.53 -14.53 14.57
CA GLN A 184 -0.22 -15.77 14.67
C GLN A 184 -1.71 -15.49 14.93
N THR A 185 -2.03 -14.64 15.91
CA THR A 185 -3.41 -14.22 16.18
C THR A 185 -4.04 -13.58 14.94
N SER A 186 -3.33 -12.68 14.25
CA SER A 186 -3.85 -12.04 13.04
C SER A 186 -4.14 -13.07 11.93
N ALA A 187 -3.28 -14.07 11.76
CA ALA A 187 -3.47 -15.15 10.79
C ALA A 187 -4.68 -16.03 11.15
N GLU A 188 -4.85 -16.38 12.43
CA GLU A 188 -5.98 -17.17 12.94
C GLU A 188 -7.33 -16.46 12.78
N HIS A 189 -7.33 -15.13 12.85
CA HIS A 189 -8.52 -14.29 12.62
C HIS A 189 -8.74 -13.89 11.16
N HIS A 190 -8.01 -14.48 10.20
CA HIS A 190 -8.09 -14.16 8.77
C HIS A 190 -7.79 -12.69 8.42
N LEU A 191 -6.99 -12.01 9.25
CA LEU A 191 -6.61 -10.60 9.04
C LEU A 191 -5.34 -10.45 8.18
N LEU A 192 -4.90 -11.52 7.53
CA LEU A 192 -3.67 -11.58 6.74
C LEU A 192 -3.90 -12.31 5.42
N ARG A 193 -3.36 -11.74 4.34
CA ARG A 193 -3.36 -12.33 2.99
C ARG A 193 -1.94 -12.44 2.46
N GLU A 194 -1.74 -13.36 1.52
CA GLU A 194 -0.42 -13.64 0.95
C GLU A 194 0.61 -14.09 2.00
N LEU A 195 0.17 -14.92 2.97
CA LEU A 195 1.01 -15.43 4.06
C LEU A 195 2.29 -16.13 3.57
N GLN A 196 2.35 -16.61 2.33
CA GLN A 196 3.59 -17.13 1.76
C GLN A 196 4.72 -16.09 1.76
N ALA A 197 4.42 -14.79 1.72
CA ALA A 197 5.39 -13.70 1.72
C ALA A 197 6.27 -13.65 2.98
N VAL A 198 5.77 -14.12 4.13
CA VAL A 198 6.55 -14.16 5.39
C VAL A 198 7.43 -15.41 5.53
N THR A 199 7.26 -16.40 4.65
CA THR A 199 7.94 -17.70 4.75
C THR A 199 9.45 -17.59 4.90
N PRO A 200 10.17 -16.70 4.17
CA PRO A 200 11.61 -16.57 4.34
C PRO A 200 12.03 -16.16 5.75
N ALA A 201 11.35 -15.15 6.33
CA ALA A 201 11.62 -14.68 7.69
C ALA A 201 11.27 -15.73 8.75
N LEU A 202 10.15 -16.43 8.60
CA LEU A 202 9.78 -17.50 9.53
C LEU A 202 10.78 -18.66 9.48
N ARG A 203 11.25 -19.05 8.29
CA ARG A 203 12.26 -20.11 8.16
C ARG A 203 13.59 -19.72 8.79
N SER A 204 14.04 -18.47 8.64
CA SER A 204 15.27 -18.01 9.26
C SER A 204 15.18 -18.07 10.79
N ILE A 205 14.04 -17.66 11.35
CA ILE A 205 13.75 -17.72 12.79
C ILE A 205 13.75 -19.18 13.28
N VAL A 206 13.03 -20.09 12.61
CA VAL A 206 12.99 -21.52 13.00
C VAL A 206 14.38 -22.15 12.99
N SER A 207 15.23 -21.78 12.02
CA SER A 207 16.58 -22.32 11.88
C SER A 207 17.60 -21.74 12.87
N ASP A 208 17.28 -20.66 13.58
CA ASP A 208 18.21 -19.99 14.50
C ASP A 208 18.19 -20.66 15.88
N ALA A 209 19.16 -21.55 16.13
CA ALA A 209 19.31 -22.27 17.39
C ALA A 209 19.64 -21.37 18.60
N SER A 210 19.99 -20.10 18.39
CA SER A 210 20.21 -19.14 19.49
C SER A 210 18.92 -18.57 20.07
N LEU A 211 17.79 -18.77 19.38
CA LEU A 211 16.47 -18.30 19.83
C LEU A 211 15.82 -19.31 20.79
N SER A 212 14.94 -18.80 21.65
CA SER A 212 14.17 -19.64 22.56
C SER A 212 13.30 -20.65 21.79
N GLU A 213 13.01 -21.79 22.42
CA GLU A 213 12.09 -22.78 21.84
C GLU A 213 10.70 -22.19 21.59
N SER A 214 10.23 -21.29 22.46
CA SER A 214 8.94 -20.61 22.32
C SER A 214 8.84 -19.78 21.03
N VAL A 215 9.86 -18.94 20.77
CA VAL A 215 9.96 -18.14 19.54
C VAL A 215 9.91 -19.04 18.30
N ARG A 216 10.69 -20.13 18.30
CA ARG A 216 10.70 -21.07 17.17
C ARG A 216 9.36 -21.77 16.97
N LYS A 217 8.68 -22.17 18.06
CA LYS A 217 7.35 -22.80 18.01
C LYS A 217 6.29 -21.88 17.42
N HIS A 218 6.28 -20.60 17.77
CA HIS A 218 5.34 -19.64 17.14
C HIS A 218 5.60 -19.51 15.63
N ALA A 219 6.87 -19.40 15.21
CA ALA A 219 7.21 -19.35 13.80
C ALA A 219 6.82 -20.64 13.04
N GLU A 220 7.00 -21.82 13.66
CA GLU A 220 6.54 -23.11 13.12
C GLU A 220 5.02 -23.18 12.99
N ALA A 221 4.28 -22.67 13.99
CA ALA A 221 2.82 -22.63 13.95
C ALA A 221 2.30 -21.80 12.78
N ILE A 222 2.89 -20.63 12.54
CA ILE A 222 2.51 -19.77 11.40
C ILE A 222 2.88 -20.45 10.07
N LEU A 223 4.06 -21.09 9.97
CA LEU A 223 4.43 -21.86 8.77
C LEU A 223 3.45 -23.01 8.48
N ALA A 224 2.87 -23.62 9.52
CA ALA A 224 1.84 -24.64 9.34
C ALA A 224 0.53 -24.07 8.78
N LEU A 225 0.18 -22.81 9.11
CA LEU A 225 -0.97 -22.12 8.52
C LEU A 225 -0.75 -21.82 7.03
N VAL A 226 0.46 -21.37 6.64
CA VAL A 226 0.82 -21.11 5.23
C VAL A 226 0.59 -22.33 4.34
N ARG A 227 0.84 -23.54 4.85
CA ARG A 227 0.72 -24.80 4.08
C ARG A 227 -0.73 -25.26 3.85
N LYS A 228 -1.70 -24.67 4.54
CA LYS A 228 -3.12 -25.04 4.43
C LYS A 228 -3.87 -24.24 3.36
N ILE A 229 -3.21 -23.24 2.79
CA ILE A 229 -3.75 -22.30 1.80
C ILE A 229 -3.23 -22.70 0.42
#